data_AF-A0A963Z0X6-F1
#
_entry.id   AF-A0A963Z0X6-F1
#
_cell.length_a   1.000
_cell.length_b   1.000
_cell.length_c   1.000
_cell.angle_alpha   90.00
_cell.angle_beta   90.00
_cell.angle_gamma   90.00
#
_symmetry.space_group_name_H-M   'P 1'
#
loop_
_entity.id
_entity.type
_entity.pdbx_description
1 polymer ?
#
loop_
_entity_poly.entity_id
_entity_poly.type
_entity_poly.pdbx_seq_one_letter_code
_entity_poly.pdbx_strand_id
1 'polypeptide(L)' 'MASRRFLFVEPGAWVRHPGCPEWGPGQVQSVIDDRITVNFEDAGKVLINARVVSLELVDD' A
#
# COMPACT_ATOMS: atom_id res chain seq x y z
N MET A 1 -17.66 13.03 -14.26
CA MET A 1 -16.49 12.31 -14.84
C MET A 1 -15.51 12.05 -13.70
N ALA A 2 -15.74 11.03 -12.88
CA ALA A 2 -14.81 10.68 -11.82
C ALA A 2 -13.67 9.89 -12.46
N SER A 3 -12.53 10.55 -12.65
CA SER A 3 -11.32 9.90 -13.14
C SER A 3 -10.98 8.79 -12.14
N ARG A 4 -11.10 7.53 -12.55
CA ARG A 4 -10.55 6.39 -11.81
C ARG A 4 -9.04 6.63 -11.73
N ARG A 5 -8.59 7.25 -10.64
CA ARG A 5 -7.18 7.42 -10.34
C ARG A 5 -6.69 6.04 -9.92
N PHE A 6 -6.20 5.27 -10.90
CA PHE A 6 -5.34 4.14 -10.59
C PHE A 6 -4.07 4.74 -10.01
N LEU A 7 -3.99 4.80 -8.67
CA LEU A 7 -2.75 5.09 -7.97
C LEU A 7 -1.85 3.88 -8.25
N PHE A 8 -0.94 4.03 -9.20
CA PHE A 8 0.11 3.05 -9.41
C PHE A 8 1.05 3.16 -8.21
N VAL A 9 0.94 2.21 -7.30
CA VAL A 9 1.91 2.04 -6.21
C VAL A 9 3.11 1.30 -6.78
N GLU A 10 4.31 1.81 -6.55
CA GLU A 10 5.55 1.22 -7.04
C GLU A 10 6.52 0.97 -5.87
N PRO A 11 7.51 0.08 -6.03
CA PRO A 11 8.54 -0.11 -5.02
C PRO A 11 9.17 1.22 -4.60
N GLY A 12 9.27 1.46 -3.29
CA GLY A 12 9.75 2.70 -2.68
C GLY A 12 8.64 3.66 -2.23
N ALA A 13 7.42 3.55 -2.77
CA ALA A 13 6.29 4.37 -2.35
C ALA A 13 5.91 4.10 -0.89
N TRP A 14 5.51 5.15 -0.18
CA TRP A 14 4.98 5.06 1.18
C TRP A 14 3.45 5.01 1.15
N VAL A 15 2.89 4.14 1.99
CA VAL A 15 1.46 3.85 2.03
C VAL A 15 0.94 3.67 3.45
N ARG A 16 -0.38 3.76 3.60
CA ARG A 16 -1.12 3.29 4.78
C ARG A 16 -2.15 2.23 4.40
N HIS A 17 -2.40 1.31 5.33
CA HIS A 17 -3.48 0.34 5.21
C HIS A 17 -4.75 0.90 5.88
N PRO A 18 -5.84 1.18 5.13
CA PRO A 18 -7.00 1.87 5.69
C PRO A 18 -7.76 1.05 6.74
N GLY A 19 -7.67 -0.29 6.68
CA GLY A 19 -8.30 -1.18 7.66
C GLY A 19 -7.43 -1.52 8.87
N CYS A 20 -6.17 -1.07 8.89
CA CYS A 20 -5.20 -1.38 9.95
C CYS A 20 -4.34 -0.14 10.26
N PRO A 21 -4.95 0.96 10.71
CA PRO A 21 -4.24 2.22 10.95
C PRO A 21 -3.13 2.07 12.01
N GLU A 22 -3.25 1.12 12.92
CA GLU A 22 -2.28 0.82 13.98
C GLU A 22 -0.98 0.16 13.47
N TRP A 23 -0.92 -0.23 12.19
CA TRP A 23 0.32 -0.75 11.58
C TRP A 23 1.31 0.36 11.22
N GLY A 24 0.87 1.60 11.26
CA GLY A 24 1.66 2.76 10.85
C GLY A 24 1.83 2.88 9.34
N PRO A 25 2.60 3.88 8.88
CA PRO A 25 3.08 3.94 7.50
C PRO A 25 3.89 2.70 7.13
N GLY A 26 3.91 2.35 5.85
CA GLY A 26 4.75 1.28 5.34
C GLY A 26 5.30 1.60 3.96
N GLN A 27 6.49 1.07 3.67
CA GLN A 27 7.12 1.22 2.37
C GLN A 27 6.84 -0.02 1.50
N VAL A 28 6.41 0.22 0.26
CA VAL A 28 6.26 -0.86 -0.74
C VAL A 28 7.64 -1.40 -1.11
N GLN A 29 7.84 -2.70 -0.96
CA GLN A 29 9.07 -3.39 -1.35
C GLN A 29 8.97 -4.05 -2.72
N SER A 30 7.79 -4.57 -3.08
CA SER A 30 7.55 -5.19 -4.38
C SER A 30 6.09 -5.13 -4.79
N VAL A 31 5.87 -5.15 -6.11
CA VAL A 31 4.56 -5.24 -6.73
C VAL A 31 4.64 -6.31 -7.82
N ILE A 32 3.85 -7.36 -7.67
CA ILE A 32 3.75 -8.46 -8.64
C ILE A 32 2.27 -8.68 -8.91
N ASP A 33 1.81 -8.25 -10.09
CA ASP A 33 0.39 -8.18 -10.44
C ASP A 33 -0.42 -7.45 -9.34
N ASP A 34 -1.38 -8.12 -8.71
CA ASP A 34 -2.19 -7.58 -7.62
C ASP A 34 -1.61 -7.84 -6.22
N ARG A 35 -0.40 -8.38 -6.11
CA ARG A 35 0.24 -8.70 -4.83
C ARG A 35 1.30 -7.65 -4.52
N ILE A 36 1.08 -6.88 -3.46
CA ILE A 36 1.96 -5.81 -3.01
C ILE A 36 2.60 -6.23 -1.69
N THR A 37 3.93 -6.31 -1.64
CA THR A 37 4.63 -6.53 -0.36
C THR A 37 4.98 -5.17 0.23
N VAL A 38 4.50 -4.90 1.44
CA VAL A 38 4.76 -3.66 2.18
C VAL A 38 5.47 -4.01 3.48
N ASN A 39 6.45 -3.21 3.89
CA ASN A 39 7.02 -3.27 5.23
C ASN A 39 6.50 -2.10 6.04
N PHE A 40 5.53 -2.39 6.91
CA PHE A 40 4.92 -1.44 7.83
C PHE A 40 5.77 -1.26 9.09
N GLU A 41 5.74 -0.07 9.68
CA GLU A 41 6.54 0.28 10.87
C GLU A 41 6.21 -0.63 12.07
N ASP A 42 4.93 -0.85 12.36
CA ASP A 42 4.49 -1.55 13.57
C ASP A 42 4.03 -3.00 13.32
N ALA A 43 3.81 -3.38 12.06
CA ALA A 43 3.37 -4.73 11.67
C ALA A 43 4.42 -5.52 10.88
N GLY A 44 5.55 -4.89 10.51
CA GLY A 44 6.59 -5.51 9.70
C GLY A 44 6.12 -5.83 8.28
N LYS A 45 6.66 -6.91 7.70
CA LYS A 45 6.42 -7.28 6.31
C LYS A 45 5.05 -7.96 6.14
N VAL A 46 4.20 -7.38 5.31
CA VAL A 46 2.86 -7.89 5.00
C VAL A 46 2.64 -7.96 3.50
N LEU A 47 1.98 -9.02 3.04
CA LEU A 47 1.53 -9.18 1.66
C LEU A 47 0.08 -8.71 1.54
N ILE A 48 -0.15 -7.71 0.70
CA ILE A 48 -1.45 -7.10 0.45
C ILE A 48 -1.99 -7.57 -0.90
N ASN A 49 -3.29 -7.89 -0.92
CA ASN A 49 -4.02 -8.16 -2.16
C ASN A 49 -4.74 -6.89 -2.62
N ALA A 50 -4.23 -6.28 -3.69
CA ALA A 50 -4.73 -5.03 -4.26
C ALA A 50 -6.12 -5.16 -4.92
N ARG A 51 -6.63 -6.37 -5.15
CA ARG A 51 -8.03 -6.59 -5.57
C ARG A 51 -9.02 -6.38 -4.43
N VAL A 52 -8.56 -6.47 -3.18
CA VAL A 52 -9.40 -6.41 -1.98
C VAL A 52 -9.17 -5.11 -1.22
N VAL A 53 -7.92 -4.68 -1.12
CA VAL A 53 -7.52 -3.49 -0.37
C VAL A 53 -6.88 -2.48 -1.30
N SER A 54 -7.39 -1.25 -1.29
CA SER A 54 -6.72 -0.10 -1.89
C SER A 54 -5.88 0.61 -0.83
N LEU A 55 -4.56 0.58 -0.99
CA LEU A 55 -3.63 1.29 -0.11
C LEU A 55 -3.69 2.79 -0.37
N GLU A 56 -3.53 3.58 0.69
CA GLU A 56 -3.51 5.04 0.61
C GLU A 56 -2.08 5.52 0.47
N LEU A 57 -1.74 6.25 -0.60
CA LEU A 57 -0.42 6.87 -0.72
C LEU A 57 -0.24 7.91 0.39
N VAL A 58 0.96 7.91 0.98
CA VAL A 58 1.42 8.98 1.85
C VAL A 58 2.34 9.84 1.01
N ASP A 59 1.86 11.03 0.64
CA ASP A 59 2.72 12.09 0.15
C ASP A 59 3.29 12.84 1.36
N ASP A 60 4.57 13.26 1.30
CA ASP A 60 5.13 14.26 2.21
C ASP A 60 4.47 15.64 1.98
#